data_AF-A0A975XZS9-F1
#
_entry.id   AF-A0A975XZS9-F1
#
_cell.length_a   1.000
_cell.length_b   1.000
_cell.length_c   1.000
_cell.angle_alpha   90.00
_cell.angle_beta   90.00
_cell.angle_gamma   90.00
#
_symmetry.space_group_name_H-M   'P 1'
#
loop_
_entity.id
_entity.type
_entity.pdbx_description
1 polymer ?
#
loop_
_entity_poly.entity_id
_entity_poly.type
_entity_poly.pdbx_seq_one_letter_code
_entity_poly.pdbx_strand_id
1 'polypeptide(L)'
;MSTADRYGPPTDRPGETRSVGEIVGDISKDMSTLIKQEMELAKTEMKQEVSKLGKGAGMFGGAGLAGHFALFFLSFALTYLLDNWMPVELAALIVALLWGAAAAVLASRGRKEIKEANPQLPTTQQTLKEDVQWAKTQKS
;
A
#
# COMPACT_ATOMS: atom_id res chain seq x y z
N MET A 1 37.76 -41.77 57.27
CA MET A 1 36.62 -41.02 56.72
C MET A 1 36.46 -41.48 55.28
N SER A 2 35.56 -42.41 54.93
CA SER A 2 34.09 -42.24 54.78
C SER A 2 33.78 -40.91 54.08
N THR A 3 33.34 -40.89 52.82
CA THR A 3 32.10 -41.51 52.33
C THR A 3 32.24 -42.11 50.92
N ALA A 4 31.84 -43.37 50.81
CA ALA A 4 31.47 -44.00 49.57
C ALA A 4 30.19 -43.36 49.00
N ASP A 5 30.06 -43.47 47.67
CA ASP A 5 28.80 -43.72 46.98
C ASP A 5 27.75 -42.58 46.91
N ARG A 6 27.85 -41.78 45.85
CA ARG A 6 26.70 -41.08 45.25
C ARG A 6 26.79 -41.04 43.72
N TYR A 7 27.16 -42.16 43.11
CA TYR A 7 26.78 -42.40 41.71
C TYR A 7 25.57 -43.34 41.73
N GLY A 8 24.39 -42.75 41.97
CA GLY A 8 23.15 -43.46 41.70
C GLY A 8 23.14 -43.85 40.22
N PRO A 9 22.75 -45.09 39.87
CA PRO A 9 22.67 -45.49 38.47
C PRO A 9 21.80 -44.48 37.72
N PRO A 10 22.12 -44.16 36.44
CA PRO A 10 21.15 -43.51 35.57
C PRO A 10 19.87 -44.32 35.70
N THR A 11 18.81 -43.69 36.20
CA THR A 11 17.47 -44.26 36.10
C THR A 11 17.07 -44.12 34.63
N ASP A 12 17.73 -44.89 33.76
CA ASP A 12 17.17 -45.30 32.50
C ASP A 12 15.90 -46.03 32.85
N ARG A 13 14.79 -45.29 32.81
CA ARG A 13 13.46 -45.88 32.83
C ARG A 13 13.41 -46.80 31.62
N PRO A 14 13.36 -48.13 31.79
CA PRO A 14 13.30 -49.04 30.67
C PRO A 14 11.89 -48.93 30.10
N GLY A 15 11.73 -48.26 28.95
CA GLY A 15 10.47 -48.32 28.21
C GLY A 15 10.04 -47.12 27.37
N GLU A 16 10.73 -45.98 27.38
CA GLU A 16 10.30 -44.85 26.54
C GLU A 16 11.15 -44.79 25.26
N THR A 17 11.02 -45.84 24.44
CA THR A 17 11.31 -45.70 23.01
C THR A 17 10.30 -44.69 22.48
N ARG A 18 10.71 -43.42 22.34
CA ARG A 18 9.83 -42.36 21.84
C ARG A 18 9.15 -42.87 20.60
N SER A 19 7.82 -42.93 20.67
CA SER A 19 7.01 -43.46 19.58
C SER A 19 7.27 -42.63 18.34
N VAL A 20 7.29 -43.27 17.17
CA VAL A 20 7.35 -42.56 15.87
C VAL A 20 6.24 -41.50 15.79
N GLY A 21 5.08 -41.74 16.43
CA GLY A 21 4.00 -40.76 16.53
C GLY A 21 4.33 -39.52 17.35
N GLU A 22 5.22 -39.63 18.34
CA GLU A 22 5.66 -38.50 19.17
C GLU A 22 6.63 -37.60 18.42
N ILE A 23 7.58 -38.19 17.67
CA ILE A 23 8.54 -37.47 16.83
C ILE A 23 7.82 -36.74 15.68
N VAL A 24 6.86 -37.41 15.04
CA VAL A 24 6.02 -36.79 13.99
C VAL A 24 5.15 -35.66 14.58
N GLY A 25 4.68 -35.81 15.81
CA GLY A 25 3.96 -34.77 16.55
C GLY A 25 4.82 -33.53 16.81
N ASP A 26 6.06 -33.71 17.26
CA ASP A 26 7.01 -32.63 17.50
C ASP A 26 7.37 -31.89 16.20
N ILE A 27 7.68 -32.60 15.11
CA ILE A 27 7.96 -31.98 13.80
C ILE A 27 6.76 -31.18 13.28
N SER A 28 5.54 -31.72 13.43
CA SER A 28 4.31 -31.02 13.02
C SER A 28 4.09 -29.74 13.82
N LYS A 29 4.43 -29.76 15.11
CA LYS A 29 4.35 -28.62 16.01
C LYS A 29 5.41 -27.56 15.68
N ASP A 30 6.62 -27.97 15.35
CA ASP A 30 7.71 -27.07 14.92
C ASP A 30 7.38 -26.40 13.58
N MET A 31 6.88 -27.16 12.60
CA MET A 31 6.41 -26.62 11.32
C MET A 31 5.26 -25.62 11.51
N SER A 32 4.30 -25.94 12.39
CA SER A 32 3.22 -25.02 12.75
C SER A 32 3.73 -23.74 13.42
N THR A 33 4.84 -23.84 14.16
CA THR A 33 5.49 -22.69 14.81
C THR A 33 6.21 -21.81 13.80
N LEU A 34 6.93 -22.42 12.85
CA LEU A 34 7.59 -21.69 11.75
C LEU A 34 6.59 -20.92 10.89
N ILE A 35 5.48 -21.55 10.50
CA ILE A 35 4.43 -20.89 9.69
C ILE A 35 3.86 -19.68 10.44
N LYS A 36 3.64 -19.80 11.76
CA LYS A 36 3.19 -18.66 12.58
C LYS A 36 4.23 -17.54 12.62
N GLN A 37 5.51 -17.88 12.75
CA GLN A 37 6.61 -16.91 12.77
C GLN A 37 6.73 -16.17 11.43
N GLU A 38 6.68 -16.87 10.31
CA GLU A 38 6.70 -16.27 8.96
C GLU A 38 5.50 -15.33 8.76
N MET A 39 4.32 -15.73 9.24
CA MET A 39 3.13 -14.87 9.19
C MET A 39 3.26 -13.63 10.08
N GLU A 40 3.84 -13.76 11.28
CA GLU A 40 4.09 -12.62 12.17
C GLU A 40 5.14 -11.67 11.59
N LEU A 41 6.18 -12.21 10.95
CA LEU A 41 7.20 -11.45 10.26
C LEU A 41 6.61 -10.70 9.06
N ALA A 42 5.89 -11.40 8.17
CA ALA A 42 5.22 -10.81 7.02
C ALA A 42 4.21 -9.72 7.45
N LYS A 43 3.47 -9.93 8.54
CA LYS A 43 2.57 -8.92 9.10
C LYS A 43 3.33 -7.69 9.58
N THR A 44 4.50 -7.88 10.21
CA THR A 44 5.33 -6.78 10.68
C THR A 44 5.92 -5.99 9.52
N GLU A 45 6.47 -6.68 8.52
CA GLU A 45 7.04 -6.08 7.31
C GLU A 45 5.96 -5.32 6.52
N MET A 46 4.81 -5.94 6.27
CA MET A 46 3.66 -5.31 5.63
C MET A 46 3.20 -4.05 6.40
N LYS A 47 3.15 -4.10 7.74
CA LYS A 47 2.80 -2.92 8.56
C LYS A 47 3.83 -1.80 8.39
N GLN A 48 5.12 -2.13 8.32
CA GLN A 48 6.17 -1.14 8.09
C GLN A 48 6.07 -0.53 6.68
N GLU A 49 5.84 -1.33 5.66
CA GLU A 49 5.63 -0.87 4.28
C GLU A 49 4.40 0.04 4.17
N VAL A 50 3.25 -0.40 4.70
CA VAL A 50 2.01 0.39 4.74
C VAL A 50 2.22 1.69 5.52
N SER A 51 2.96 1.67 6.62
CA SER A 51 3.27 2.89 7.38
C SER A 51 4.14 3.86 6.58
N LYS A 52 5.17 3.36 5.88
CA LYS A 52 6.04 4.17 5.02
C LYS A 52 5.25 4.78 3.86
N LEU A 53 4.45 3.96 3.17
CA LEU A 53 3.57 4.41 2.10
C LEU A 53 2.55 5.42 2.60
N GLY A 54 1.92 5.17 3.75
CA GLY A 54 0.94 6.06 4.36
C GLY A 54 1.54 7.41 4.77
N LYS A 55 2.75 7.42 5.33
CA LYS A 55 3.48 8.67 5.61
C LYS A 55 3.80 9.42 4.31
N GLY A 56 4.30 8.72 3.30
CA GLY A 56 4.59 9.32 1.99
C GLY A 56 3.35 9.93 1.35
N ALA A 57 2.25 9.16 1.28
CA ALA A 57 0.96 9.63 0.78
C ALA A 57 0.41 10.82 1.59
N GLY A 58 0.55 10.79 2.93
CA GLY A 58 0.17 11.90 3.80
C GLY A 58 1.01 13.16 3.56
N MET A 59 2.32 13.02 3.40
CA MET A 59 3.22 14.13 3.07
C MET A 59 2.90 14.72 1.69
N PHE A 60 2.69 13.88 0.67
CA PHE A 60 2.28 14.33 -0.66
C PHE A 60 0.90 15.00 -0.65
N GLY A 61 -0.06 14.46 0.10
CA GLY A 61 -1.37 15.09 0.29
C GLY A 61 -1.26 16.46 0.96
N GLY A 62 -0.47 16.55 2.04
CA GLY A 62 -0.18 17.81 2.72
C GLY A 62 0.53 18.83 1.82
N ALA A 63 1.53 18.38 1.04
CA ALA A 63 2.24 19.22 0.07
C ALA A 63 1.30 19.70 -1.05
N GLY A 64 0.37 18.85 -1.52
CA GLY A 64 -0.65 19.23 -2.48
C GLY A 64 -1.57 20.33 -1.95
N LEU A 65 -2.04 20.20 -0.70
CA LEU A 65 -2.88 21.21 -0.06
C LEU A 65 -2.12 22.52 0.19
N ALA A 66 -0.91 22.44 0.74
CA ALA A 66 -0.06 23.60 0.98
C ALA A 66 0.29 24.31 -0.34
N GLY A 67 0.62 23.54 -1.38
CA GLY A 67 0.85 24.04 -2.73
C GLY A 67 -0.39 24.72 -3.31
N HIS A 68 -1.57 24.16 -3.12
CA HIS A 68 -2.83 24.78 -3.56
C HIS A 68 -3.06 26.15 -2.90
N PHE A 69 -2.89 26.25 -1.58
CA PHE A 69 -2.99 27.54 -0.90
C PHE A 69 -1.89 28.52 -1.32
N ALA A 70 -0.66 28.05 -1.51
CA ALA A 70 0.42 28.90 -2.01
C ALA A 70 0.08 29.50 -3.39
N LEU A 71 -0.46 28.69 -4.31
CA LEU A 71 -0.93 29.15 -5.62
C LEU A 71 -2.09 30.14 -5.50
N PHE A 72 -3.02 29.91 -4.59
CA PHE A 72 -4.12 30.83 -4.31
C PHE A 72 -3.59 32.20 -3.85
N PHE A 73 -2.71 32.24 -2.84
CA PHE A 73 -2.11 33.50 -2.37
C PHE A 73 -1.21 34.17 -3.42
N LEU A 74 -0.44 33.40 -4.19
CA LEU A 74 0.35 33.92 -5.31
C LEU A 74 -0.54 34.56 -6.38
N SER A 75 -1.75 34.04 -6.60
CA SER A 75 -2.70 34.63 -7.54
C SER A 75 -3.14 36.02 -7.08
N PHE A 76 -3.47 36.19 -5.80
CA PHE A 76 -3.77 37.52 -5.25
C PHE A 76 -2.57 38.44 -5.32
N ALA A 77 -1.39 37.95 -4.92
CA ALA A 77 -0.16 38.74 -4.97
C ALA A 77 0.14 39.22 -6.38
N LEU A 78 -0.03 38.37 -7.39
CA LEU A 78 0.15 38.72 -8.80
C LEU A 78 -0.91 39.74 -9.26
N THR A 79 -2.18 39.56 -8.90
CA THR A 79 -3.23 40.52 -9.23
C THR A 79 -2.92 41.90 -8.66
N TYR A 80 -2.59 42.01 -7.37
CA TYR A 80 -2.22 43.27 -6.74
C TYR A 80 -0.90 43.85 -7.26
N LEU A 81 0.03 43.00 -7.69
CA LEU A 81 1.23 43.45 -8.37
C LEU A 81 0.86 44.14 -9.69
N LEU A 82 0.04 43.49 -10.53
CA LEU A 82 -0.41 44.05 -11.82
C LEU A 82 -1.28 45.31 -11.66
N ASP A 83 -2.03 45.41 -10.57
CA ASP A 83 -2.89 46.57 -10.25
C ASP A 83 -2.10 47.90 -10.20
N ASN A 84 -0.79 47.85 -9.94
CA ASN A 84 0.07 49.04 -9.99
C ASN A 84 0.20 49.68 -11.39
N TRP A 85 -0.15 48.95 -12.45
CA TRP A 85 -0.03 49.41 -13.85
C TRP A 85 -1.35 49.39 -14.64
N MET A 86 -2.41 48.76 -14.12
CA MET A 86 -3.71 48.65 -14.79
C MET A 86 -4.85 48.42 -13.79
N PRO A 87 -6.12 48.66 -14.16
CA PRO A 87 -7.25 48.38 -13.29
C PRO A 87 -7.30 46.92 -12.81
N VAL A 88 -7.65 46.72 -11.54
CA VAL A 88 -7.71 45.40 -10.89
C VAL A 88 -8.58 44.39 -11.65
N GLU A 89 -9.61 44.83 -12.38
CA GLU A 89 -10.44 43.93 -13.18
C GLU A 89 -9.65 43.31 -14.34
N LEU A 90 -8.81 44.11 -15.01
CA LEU A 90 -7.94 43.62 -16.09
C LEU A 90 -6.82 42.75 -15.54
N ALA A 91 -6.22 43.13 -14.42
CA ALA A 91 -5.23 42.31 -13.73
C ALA A 91 -5.78 40.92 -13.37
N ALA A 92 -6.97 40.88 -12.77
CA ALA A 92 -7.64 39.63 -12.40
C ALA A 92 -7.97 38.77 -13.64
N LEU A 93 -8.41 39.39 -14.75
CA LEU A 93 -8.65 38.67 -16.01
C LEU A 93 -7.37 38.04 -16.58
N ILE A 94 -6.23 38.73 -16.51
CA ILE A 94 -4.94 38.18 -16.96
C ILE A 94 -4.56 36.97 -16.11
N VAL A 95 -4.67 37.06 -14.79
CA VAL A 95 -4.37 35.94 -13.87
C VAL A 95 -5.34 34.77 -14.11
N ALA A 96 -6.62 35.05 -14.38
CA ALA A 96 -7.61 34.03 -14.72
C ALA A 96 -7.27 33.32 -16.05
N LEU A 97 -6.84 34.07 -17.08
CA LEU A 97 -6.40 33.48 -18.35
C LEU A 97 -5.14 32.63 -18.19
N LEU A 98 -4.20 33.04 -17.33
CA LEU A 98 -3.01 32.26 -16.99
C LEU A 98 -3.39 30.90 -16.40
N TRP A 99 -4.28 30.88 -15.40
CA TRP A 99 -4.78 29.64 -14.81
C TRP A 99 -5.63 28.82 -15.78
N GLY A 100 -6.44 29.47 -16.61
CA GLY A 100 -7.22 28.82 -17.67
C GLY A 100 -6.31 28.10 -18.68
N ALA A 101 -5.21 28.72 -19.09
CA ALA A 101 -4.23 28.10 -19.96
C ALA A 101 -3.53 26.91 -19.28
N ALA A 102 -3.10 27.06 -18.02
CA ALA A 102 -2.52 25.98 -17.24
C ALA A 102 -3.50 24.78 -17.11
N ALA A 103 -4.77 25.06 -16.79
CA ALA A 103 -5.83 24.06 -16.69
C ALA A 103 -6.08 23.35 -18.03
N ALA A 104 -6.12 24.10 -19.14
CA ALA A 104 -6.28 23.52 -20.48
C ALA A 104 -5.13 22.56 -20.83
N VAL A 105 -3.88 22.93 -20.52
CA VAL A 105 -2.70 22.09 -20.73
C VAL A 105 -2.77 20.83 -19.85
N LEU A 106 -3.04 20.99 -18.55
CA LEU A 106 -3.12 19.86 -17.61
C LEU A 106 -4.26 18.90 -17.99
N ALA A 107 -5.46 19.42 -18.31
CA ALA A 107 -6.58 18.61 -18.75
C ALA A 107 -6.27 17.89 -20.06
N SER A 108 -5.58 18.54 -21.00
CA SER A 108 -5.18 17.92 -22.26
C SER A 108 -4.17 16.80 -22.06
N ARG A 109 -3.15 17.00 -21.21
CA ARG A 109 -2.18 15.96 -20.85
C ARG A 109 -2.83 14.82 -20.09
N GLY A 110 -3.62 15.12 -19.05
CA GLY A 110 -4.33 14.10 -18.29
C GLY A 110 -5.27 13.25 -19.15
N ARG A 111 -5.97 13.86 -20.11
CA ARG A 111 -6.77 13.10 -21.10
C ARG A 111 -5.92 12.22 -22.01
N LYS A 112 -4.71 12.64 -22.39
CA LYS A 112 -3.80 11.81 -23.19
C LYS A 112 -3.29 10.63 -22.36
N GLU A 113 -2.79 10.89 -21.15
CA GLU A 113 -2.34 9.85 -20.23
C GLU A 113 -3.45 8.84 -19.92
N ILE A 114 -4.69 9.27 -19.68
CA ILE A 114 -5.82 8.34 -19.46
C ILE A 114 -6.17 7.53 -20.72
N LYS A 115 -6.00 8.11 -21.92
CA LYS A 115 -6.25 7.40 -23.19
C LYS A 115 -5.12 6.42 -23.53
N GLU A 116 -3.88 6.78 -23.23
CA GLU A 116 -2.67 5.98 -23.48
C GLU A 116 -2.49 4.90 -22.41
N ALA A 117 -2.86 5.19 -21.16
CA ALA A 117 -3.05 4.22 -20.09
C ALA A 117 -4.27 3.36 -20.43
N ASN A 118 -4.09 2.47 -21.40
CA ASN A 118 -5.08 1.57 -21.94
C ASN A 118 -5.88 0.88 -20.82
N PRO A 119 -7.13 1.28 -20.55
CA PRO A 119 -8.01 0.54 -19.63
C PRO A 119 -8.58 -0.70 -20.32
N GLN A 120 -8.10 -1.05 -21.52
CA GLN A 120 -8.22 -2.40 -22.02
C GLN A 120 -7.16 -3.21 -21.28
N LEU A 121 -7.57 -3.78 -20.15
CA LEU A 121 -7.18 -5.14 -19.83
C LEU A 121 -8.06 -6.01 -20.75
N PRO A 122 -7.67 -6.30 -22.01
CA PRO A 122 -8.48 -7.14 -22.91
C PRO A 122 -8.81 -8.47 -22.25
N THR A 123 -7.90 -8.97 -21.41
CA THR A 123 -8.09 -10.16 -20.59
C THR A 123 -9.19 -9.98 -19.54
N THR A 124 -9.20 -8.90 -18.75
CA THR A 124 -10.20 -8.73 -17.67
C THR A 124 -11.61 -8.47 -18.19
N GLN A 125 -11.77 -7.76 -19.30
CA GLN A 125 -13.11 -7.59 -19.88
C GLN A 125 -13.63 -8.85 -20.59
N GLN A 126 -12.74 -9.68 -21.15
CA GLN A 126 -13.13 -10.99 -21.69
C GLN A 126 -13.46 -11.97 -20.57
N THR A 127 -12.62 -12.09 -19.55
CA THR A 127 -12.87 -12.95 -18.38
C THR A 127 -14.16 -12.55 -17.66
N LEU A 128 -14.41 -11.25 -17.43
CA LEU A 128 -15.68 -10.81 -16.82
C LEU A 128 -16.90 -11.07 -17.73
N LYS A 129 -16.75 -10.99 -19.07
CA LYS A 129 -17.83 -11.36 -19.99
C LYS A 129 -18.08 -12.87 -19.97
N GLU A 130 -17.03 -13.69 -19.95
CA GLU A 130 -17.10 -15.15 -19.85
C GLU A 130 -17.71 -15.60 -18.51
N ASP A 131 -17.31 -14.99 -17.40
CA ASP A 131 -17.83 -15.26 -16.05
C ASP A 131 -19.34 -14.95 -15.95
N VAL A 132 -19.78 -13.82 -16.52
CA VAL A 132 -21.20 -13.47 -16.57
C VAL A 132 -21.99 -14.44 -17.44
N GLN A 133 -21.39 -14.98 -18.51
CA GLN A 133 -22.03 -15.99 -19.36
C GLN A 133 -22.14 -17.34 -18.65
N TRP A 134 -21.06 -17.82 -18.00
CA TRP A 134 -21.06 -19.03 -17.16
C TRP A 134 -22.14 -18.97 -16.07
N ALA A 135 -22.24 -17.84 -15.35
CA ALA A 135 -23.23 -17.66 -14.29
C ALA A 135 -24.67 -17.64 -14.81
N LYS A 136 -24.91 -17.13 -16.03
CA LYS A 136 -26.23 -17.18 -16.67
C LYS A 136 -26.62 -18.59 -17.11
N THR A 137 -25.68 -19.36 -17.65
CA THR A 137 -25.93 -20.75 -18.06
C THR A 137 -26.18 -21.70 -16.90
N GLN A 138 -25.71 -21.40 -15.69
CA GLN A 138 -25.95 -22.23 -14.50
C GLN A 138 -27.34 -22.01 -13.87
N LYS A 139 -28.00 -20.88 -14.18
CA LYS A 139 -29.31 -20.50 -13.61
C LYS A 139 -30.49 -20.79 -14.56
N SER A 140 -30.24 -21.33 -15.75
CA SER A 140 -31.23 -21.82 -16.73
C SER A 140 -31.22 -23.33 -16.77
#